data_AF-A0A381EFB4-F1
#
_entry.id   AF-A0A381EFB4-F1
#
_cell.length_a   1.000
_cell.length_b   1.000
_cell.length_c   1.000
_cell.angle_alpha   90.00
_cell.angle_beta   90.00
_cell.angle_gamma   90.00
#
_symmetry.space_group_name_H-M   'P 1'
#
loop_
_entity.id
_entity.type
_entity.pdbx_description
1 polymer ?
#
loop_
_entity_poly.entity_id
_entity_poly.type
_entity_poly.pdbx_seq_one_letter_code
_entity_poly.pdbx_strand_id
1 'polypeptide(L)'
;MPAQTLTAGANAPIRDPARLTLRIDSSEPIDCAAYRLAADGRVRGDHDMIFYNQPRSDDGSIACHAGERRSEYHLDLTRQPADIERIAIAFSGAAPLSRFRHLSLDISENGTPALHCPVEHLGERQETALILGECYRRDGAWKFRFIAQGFVGGLKPLSEHYGVEIADDNEEAAGIEETAANPLHNTAWQEENSLANAAQHQPLADWFARKQIRARFNHAAVDMRGYYDEAAALLGSEHVLLNNLLNQINWAYRHRHDGLRLNLKPYAAAESKRLLAIVRELYDATLIARYHYDKAKHSLHIQLQNAQPVRQFLGGGWLEWYALGSLLSEAAKRGADYRFACARGVRIEFANGDKHELDVAYLPLGKTPLIIECKSGEYRRDLDKYLNLRKRLDLPPSHYLILATDLSHAQANSLSAMYQLTFVTPDRLLPHCLPLL
;
A
#
# COMPACT_ATOMS: atom_id res chain seq x y z
N MET A 1 -36.74 14.07 14.15
CA MET A 1 -37.13 14.91 13.00
C MET A 1 -36.73 14.16 11.73
N PRO A 2 -37.52 14.19 10.65
CA PRO A 2 -37.07 13.67 9.36
C PRO A 2 -35.87 14.50 8.87
N ALA A 3 -34.95 13.87 8.14
CA ALA A 3 -33.82 14.57 7.52
C ALA A 3 -34.32 15.61 6.50
N GLN A 4 -33.67 16.77 6.45
CA GLN A 4 -33.95 17.78 5.44
C GLN A 4 -33.39 17.34 4.09
N THR A 5 -34.23 17.33 3.05
CA THR A 5 -33.76 17.05 1.70
C THR A 5 -33.09 18.28 1.08
N LEU A 6 -31.89 18.12 0.50
CA LEU A 6 -31.19 19.18 -0.24
C LEU A 6 -31.13 18.84 -1.73
N THR A 7 -31.37 19.85 -2.58
CA THR A 7 -31.13 19.79 -4.03
C THR A 7 -29.73 20.31 -4.36
N ALA A 8 -29.18 19.92 -5.51
CA ALA A 8 -27.86 20.36 -5.94
C ALA A 8 -27.72 21.90 -5.87
N GLY A 9 -26.60 22.38 -5.33
CA GLY A 9 -26.30 23.78 -5.10
C GLY A 9 -26.76 24.33 -3.73
N ALA A 10 -27.71 23.66 -3.05
CA ALA A 10 -28.22 24.09 -1.75
C ALA A 10 -27.21 23.87 -0.62
N ASN A 11 -27.35 24.64 0.47
CA ASN A 11 -26.52 24.52 1.65
C ASN A 11 -27.36 24.53 2.94
N ALA A 12 -26.83 23.91 3.98
CA ALA A 12 -27.43 23.83 5.31
C ALA A 12 -26.36 24.05 6.40
N PRO A 13 -26.72 24.57 7.58
CA PRO A 13 -25.81 24.63 8.72
C PRO A 13 -25.53 23.22 9.27
N ILE A 14 -24.30 22.97 9.71
CA ILE A 14 -23.96 21.78 10.52
C ILE A 14 -24.07 22.18 11.98
N ARG A 15 -24.98 21.56 12.74
CA ARG A 15 -25.28 21.98 14.12
C ARG A 15 -24.40 21.28 15.14
N ASP A 16 -24.07 20.01 14.92
CA ASP A 16 -23.10 19.23 15.70
C ASP A 16 -21.88 18.86 14.84
N PRO A 17 -20.84 19.71 14.82
CA PRO A 17 -19.63 19.46 14.03
C PRO A 17 -18.72 18.35 14.60
N ALA A 18 -18.92 17.87 15.83
CA ALA A 18 -17.98 16.95 16.47
C ALA A 18 -18.18 15.48 16.06
N ARG A 19 -19.39 15.12 15.62
CA ARG A 19 -19.77 13.74 15.30
C ARG A 19 -20.62 13.69 14.04
N LEU A 20 -19.99 13.99 12.91
CA LEU A 20 -20.66 14.00 11.62
C LEU A 20 -20.41 12.67 10.89
N THR A 21 -21.47 12.03 10.40
CA THR A 21 -21.37 10.86 9.54
C THR A 21 -21.95 11.17 8.17
N LEU A 22 -21.14 11.03 7.13
CA LEU A 22 -21.54 11.17 5.74
C LEU A 22 -21.63 9.77 5.14
N ARG A 23 -22.82 9.35 4.70
CA ARG A 23 -23.05 8.04 4.10
C ARG A 23 -23.43 8.20 2.64
N ILE A 24 -22.72 7.49 1.79
CA ILE A 24 -22.93 7.49 0.35
C ILE A 24 -23.53 6.13 0.00
N ASP A 25 -24.72 6.12 -0.60
CA ASP A 25 -25.43 4.92 -1.06
C ASP A 25 -25.57 4.97 -2.57
N SER A 26 -25.23 3.87 -3.25
CA SER A 26 -25.22 3.75 -4.71
C SER A 26 -25.71 2.39 -5.19
N SER A 27 -26.39 2.35 -6.34
CA SER A 27 -26.74 1.08 -7.00
C SER A 27 -25.56 0.38 -7.65
N GLU A 28 -24.53 1.14 -8.03
CA GLU A 28 -23.35 0.65 -8.74
C GLU A 28 -22.09 0.79 -7.88
N PRO A 29 -21.05 -0.03 -8.13
CA PRO A 29 -19.78 0.08 -7.43
C PRO A 29 -19.13 1.46 -7.60
N ILE A 30 -18.70 2.07 -6.50
CA ILE A 30 -18.04 3.38 -6.47
C ILE A 30 -16.84 3.38 -5.52
N ASP A 31 -15.83 4.16 -5.88
CA ASP A 31 -14.68 4.50 -5.04
C ASP A 31 -14.82 5.94 -4.58
N CYS A 32 -14.96 6.14 -3.27
CA CYS A 32 -15.16 7.46 -2.68
C CYS A 32 -13.84 7.99 -2.08
N ALA A 33 -13.70 9.31 -2.06
CA ALA A 33 -12.61 10.01 -1.36
C ALA A 33 -13.13 11.28 -0.68
N ALA A 34 -12.50 11.63 0.44
CA ALA A 34 -12.64 12.91 1.12
C ALA A 34 -11.33 13.70 1.00
N TYR A 35 -11.42 14.99 0.69
CA TYR A 35 -10.26 15.86 0.49
C TYR A 35 -10.31 17.01 1.51
N ARG A 36 -9.31 17.14 2.38
CA ARG A 36 -9.12 18.34 3.22
C ARG A 36 -8.44 19.42 2.40
N LEU A 37 -9.12 20.56 2.23
CA LEU A 37 -8.68 21.62 1.34
C LEU A 37 -8.36 22.89 2.12
N ALA A 38 -7.19 23.46 1.82
CA ALA A 38 -6.76 24.76 2.30
C ALA A 38 -7.46 25.91 1.56
N ALA A 39 -7.10 27.15 1.88
CA ALA A 39 -7.72 28.36 1.34
C ALA A 39 -7.65 28.47 -0.20
N ASP A 40 -6.58 27.93 -0.80
CA ASP A 40 -6.40 27.85 -2.25
C ASP A 40 -7.28 26.79 -2.92
N GLY A 41 -8.05 26.04 -2.14
CA GLY A 41 -8.90 24.96 -2.62
C GLY A 41 -8.15 23.66 -2.92
N ARG A 42 -6.91 23.51 -2.46
CA ARG A 42 -6.07 22.33 -2.67
C ARG A 42 -5.72 21.62 -1.37
N VAL A 43 -5.36 20.34 -1.49
CA VAL A 43 -4.77 19.57 -0.39
C VAL A 43 -3.38 20.12 -0.04
N ARG A 44 -2.93 19.95 1.20
CA ARG A 44 -1.55 20.30 1.60
C ARG A 44 -0.55 19.20 1.27
N GLY A 45 -1.05 18.06 0.81
CA GLY A 45 -0.31 16.87 0.39
C GLY A 45 -1.19 15.63 0.49
N ASP A 46 -0.66 14.45 0.13
CA ASP A 46 -1.43 13.21 0.01
C ASP A 46 -2.14 12.77 1.31
N HIS A 47 -1.60 13.16 2.47
CA HIS A 47 -2.18 12.90 3.79
C HIS A 47 -3.56 13.57 4.01
N ASP A 48 -3.92 14.55 3.17
CA ASP A 48 -5.21 15.25 3.19
C ASP A 48 -6.27 14.59 2.27
N MET A 49 -5.93 13.51 1.57
CA MET A 49 -6.88 12.66 0.83
C MET A 49 -7.20 11.38 1.61
N ILE A 50 -8.44 11.24 2.08
CA ILE A 50 -8.89 10.08 2.88
C ILE A 50 -9.78 9.21 1.99
N PHE A 51 -9.39 7.95 1.82
CA PHE A 51 -10.06 6.98 0.95
C PHE A 51 -9.70 5.55 1.40
N TYR A 52 -10.14 4.52 0.68
CA TYR A 52 -10.00 3.13 1.14
C TYR A 52 -8.54 2.68 1.44
N ASN A 53 -7.52 3.22 0.75
CA ASN A 53 -6.11 2.93 1.03
C ASN A 53 -5.51 3.80 2.15
N GLN A 54 -6.10 4.95 2.43
CA GLN A 54 -5.75 5.83 3.55
C GLN A 54 -7.01 6.08 4.37
N PRO A 55 -7.49 5.09 5.16
CA PRO A 55 -8.84 5.13 5.72
C PRO A 55 -8.99 6.09 6.89
N ARG A 56 -7.94 6.81 7.27
CA ARG A 56 -7.94 7.81 8.34
C ARG A 56 -6.98 8.93 8.01
N SER A 57 -7.33 10.15 8.40
CA SER A 57 -6.37 11.26 8.46
C SER A 57 -5.30 11.01 9.54
N ASP A 58 -4.17 11.70 9.41
CA ASP A 58 -3.04 11.69 10.34
C ASP A 58 -3.42 12.02 11.80
N ASP A 59 -4.33 12.98 11.98
CA ASP A 59 -4.89 13.39 13.27
C ASP A 59 -6.11 12.55 13.70
N GLY A 60 -6.59 11.63 12.86
CA GLY A 60 -7.77 10.82 13.09
C GLY A 60 -9.08 11.61 13.21
N SER A 61 -9.12 12.85 12.72
CA SER A 61 -10.33 13.68 12.67
C SER A 61 -11.27 13.27 11.53
N ILE A 62 -10.78 12.53 10.54
CA ILE A 62 -11.58 11.92 9.47
C ILE A 62 -11.25 10.42 9.41
N ALA A 63 -12.27 9.58 9.31
CA ALA A 63 -12.13 8.15 9.06
C ALA A 63 -13.14 7.69 8.00
N CYS A 64 -12.73 6.79 7.11
CA CYS A 64 -13.62 6.18 6.13
C CYS A 64 -13.81 4.68 6.39
N HIS A 65 -15.03 4.22 6.15
CA HIS A 65 -15.41 2.82 6.01
C HIS A 65 -15.93 2.65 4.59
N ALA A 66 -15.00 2.42 3.65
CA ALA A 66 -15.34 2.23 2.25
C ALA A 66 -16.00 0.87 2.01
N GLY A 67 -17.00 0.86 1.13
CA GLY A 67 -17.64 -0.35 0.64
C GLY A 67 -18.11 -0.13 -0.80
N GLU A 68 -18.25 -1.23 -1.56
CA GLU A 68 -18.46 -1.17 -3.01
C GLU A 68 -19.67 -0.31 -3.40
N ARG A 69 -20.80 -0.45 -2.70
CA ARG A 69 -22.05 0.28 -2.99
C ARG A 69 -22.50 1.22 -1.86
N ARG A 70 -21.81 1.16 -0.73
CA ARG A 70 -22.08 1.97 0.45
C ARG A 70 -20.76 2.33 1.09
N SER A 71 -20.49 3.62 1.22
CA SER A 71 -19.31 4.15 1.91
C SER A 71 -19.72 5.13 3.00
N GLU A 72 -19.02 5.09 4.13
CA GLU A 72 -19.27 5.97 5.27
C GLU A 72 -18.01 6.75 5.64
N TYR A 73 -18.16 8.04 5.93
CA TYR A 73 -17.12 8.92 6.40
C TYR A 73 -17.53 9.52 7.75
N HIS A 74 -16.70 9.34 8.77
CA HIS A 74 -16.86 9.96 10.08
C HIS A 74 -15.91 11.14 10.21
N LEU A 75 -16.47 12.32 10.49
CA LEU A 75 -15.73 13.57 10.58
C LEU A 75 -15.96 14.21 11.96
N ASP A 76 -14.86 14.68 12.55
CA ASP A 76 -14.86 15.66 13.62
C ASP A 76 -14.36 16.99 13.04
N LEU A 77 -15.31 17.86 12.69
CA LEU A 77 -15.05 19.18 12.11
C LEU A 77 -14.46 20.17 13.13
N THR A 78 -14.61 19.90 14.43
CA THR A 78 -14.06 20.75 15.50
C THR A 78 -12.56 20.58 15.66
N ARG A 79 -12.05 19.41 15.27
CA ARG A 79 -10.62 19.05 15.35
C ARG A 79 -9.84 19.38 14.08
N GLN A 80 -10.50 19.86 13.03
CA GLN A 80 -9.83 20.18 11.77
C GLN A 80 -8.84 21.33 11.96
N PRO A 81 -7.61 21.21 11.43
CA PRO A 81 -6.61 22.28 11.47
C PRO A 81 -7.17 23.63 10.99
N ALA A 82 -6.60 24.73 11.50
CA ALA A 82 -7.10 26.08 11.23
C ALA A 82 -6.99 26.48 9.75
N ASP A 83 -5.99 25.94 9.06
CA ASP A 83 -5.71 26.13 7.64
C ASP A 83 -6.61 25.30 6.71
N ILE A 84 -7.38 24.34 7.23
CA ILE A 84 -8.40 23.63 6.45
C ILE A 84 -9.71 24.44 6.45
N GLU A 85 -10.12 24.87 5.25
CA GLU A 85 -11.34 25.65 5.06
C GLU A 85 -12.50 24.80 4.55
N ARG A 86 -12.20 23.74 3.80
CA ARG A 86 -13.18 22.89 3.11
C ARG A 86 -12.81 21.41 3.24
N ILE A 87 -13.83 20.56 3.28
CA ILE A 87 -13.70 19.10 3.14
C ILE A 87 -14.67 18.65 2.06
N ALA A 88 -14.14 18.32 0.89
CA ALA A 88 -14.93 17.85 -0.24
C ALA A 88 -15.08 16.33 -0.22
N ILE A 89 -16.27 15.82 -0.57
CA ILE A 89 -16.55 14.40 -0.78
C ILE A 89 -16.83 14.18 -2.25
N ALA A 90 -16.10 13.26 -2.86
CA ALA A 90 -16.29 12.87 -4.24
C ALA A 90 -16.21 11.35 -4.40
N PHE A 91 -16.62 10.87 -5.56
CA PHE A 91 -16.40 9.48 -5.95
C PHE A 91 -16.15 9.34 -7.45
N SER A 92 -15.65 8.17 -7.82
CA SER A 92 -15.63 7.66 -9.20
C SER A 92 -16.25 6.28 -9.29
N GLY A 93 -16.89 5.96 -10.41
CA GLY A 93 -17.37 4.62 -10.75
C GLY A 93 -16.80 4.13 -12.07
N ALA A 94 -16.81 2.82 -12.28
CA ALA A 94 -16.37 2.20 -13.54
C ALA A 94 -17.40 2.38 -14.69
N ALA A 95 -18.62 2.78 -14.37
CA ALA A 95 -19.70 3.02 -15.32
C ALA A 95 -20.14 4.49 -15.27
N PRO A 96 -20.65 5.05 -16.39
CA PRO A 96 -21.28 6.37 -16.39
C PRO A 96 -22.46 6.46 -15.42
N LEU A 97 -22.70 7.65 -14.88
CA LEU A 97 -23.83 7.94 -13.99
C LEU A 97 -25.20 7.54 -14.57
N SER A 98 -25.37 7.55 -15.90
CA SER A 98 -26.57 7.06 -16.59
C SER A 98 -26.94 5.60 -16.33
N ARG A 99 -26.00 4.78 -15.83
CA ARG A 99 -26.28 3.41 -15.39
C ARG A 99 -26.76 3.30 -13.94
N PHE A 100 -26.64 4.36 -13.16
CA PHE A 100 -27.00 4.34 -11.75
C PHE A 100 -28.52 4.45 -11.61
N ARG A 101 -29.12 3.49 -10.90
CA ARG A 101 -30.53 3.51 -10.52
C ARG A 101 -30.78 4.40 -9.30
N HIS A 102 -29.81 4.49 -8.39
CA HIS A 102 -29.85 5.41 -7.27
C HIS A 102 -28.43 5.83 -6.86
N LEU A 103 -28.34 7.05 -6.35
CA LEU A 103 -27.14 7.61 -5.74
C LEU A 103 -27.56 8.71 -4.76
N SER A 104 -27.12 8.65 -3.51
CA SER A 104 -27.43 9.66 -2.51
C SER A 104 -26.30 9.85 -1.50
N LEU A 105 -26.23 11.06 -0.94
CA LEU A 105 -25.40 11.41 0.20
C LEU A 105 -26.28 11.79 1.38
N ASP A 106 -26.25 10.98 2.43
CA ASP A 106 -26.93 11.23 3.70
C ASP A 106 -25.96 11.78 4.74
N ILE A 107 -26.41 12.73 5.55
CA ILE A 107 -25.63 13.27 6.66
C ILE A 107 -26.38 13.05 7.96
N SER A 108 -25.70 12.47 8.94
CA SER A 108 -26.17 12.32 10.30
C SER A 108 -25.28 13.08 11.28
N GLU A 109 -25.92 13.80 12.20
CA GLU A 109 -25.27 14.55 13.27
C GLU A 109 -25.52 13.82 14.60
N ASN A 110 -24.44 13.34 15.23
CA ASN A 110 -24.50 12.52 16.45
C ASN A 110 -25.46 11.32 16.32
N GLY A 111 -25.43 10.65 15.17
CA GLY A 111 -26.29 9.50 14.84
C GLY A 111 -27.74 9.85 14.49
N THR A 112 -28.13 11.12 14.52
CA THR A 112 -29.47 11.55 14.10
C THR A 112 -29.43 12.02 12.64
N PRO A 113 -30.29 11.48 11.76
CA PRO A 113 -30.37 11.94 10.37
C PRO A 113 -30.66 13.44 10.29
N ALA A 114 -29.80 14.18 9.59
CA ALA A 114 -29.87 15.63 9.46
C ALA A 114 -30.21 16.05 8.03
N LEU A 115 -29.48 15.53 7.04
CA LEU A 115 -29.65 15.87 5.62
C LEU A 115 -29.76 14.62 4.75
N HIS A 116 -30.59 14.69 3.71
CA HIS A 116 -30.70 13.69 2.63
C HIS A 116 -30.45 14.39 1.28
N CYS A 117 -29.45 13.95 0.53
CA CYS A 117 -29.05 14.60 -0.72
C CYS A 117 -29.11 13.60 -1.88
N PRO A 118 -30.28 13.42 -2.51
CA PRO A 118 -30.41 12.53 -3.66
C PRO A 118 -29.77 13.17 -4.91
N VAL A 119 -29.01 12.39 -5.68
CA VAL A 119 -28.51 12.82 -6.98
C VAL A 119 -29.58 12.54 -8.03
N GLU A 120 -30.13 13.60 -8.61
CA GLU A 120 -31.19 13.53 -9.60
C GLU A 120 -30.65 13.46 -11.05
N HIS A 121 -31.53 13.15 -12.00
CA HIS A 121 -31.25 13.15 -13.45
C HIS A 121 -30.11 12.22 -13.90
N LEU A 122 -29.83 11.14 -13.14
CA LEU A 122 -28.74 10.21 -13.41
C LEU A 122 -28.73 9.70 -14.87
N GLY A 123 -29.90 9.35 -15.42
CA GLY A 123 -30.05 8.76 -16.75
C GLY A 123 -29.50 9.57 -17.94
N GLU A 124 -29.30 10.87 -17.77
CA GLU A 124 -28.79 11.77 -18.82
C GLU A 124 -27.29 12.08 -18.67
N ARG A 125 -26.66 11.57 -17.61
CA ARG A 125 -25.30 11.89 -17.21
C ARG A 125 -24.29 10.88 -17.75
N GLN A 126 -23.22 11.39 -18.36
CA GLN A 126 -22.15 10.58 -18.96
C GLN A 126 -20.88 10.57 -18.12
N GLU A 127 -20.82 11.40 -17.09
CA GLU A 127 -19.67 11.50 -16.19
C GLU A 127 -19.52 10.21 -15.37
N THR A 128 -18.28 9.80 -15.13
CA THR A 128 -17.92 8.63 -14.28
C THR A 128 -17.43 9.05 -12.90
N ALA A 129 -17.23 10.36 -12.66
CA ALA A 129 -16.88 10.91 -11.37
C ALA A 129 -17.78 12.11 -11.02
N LEU A 130 -17.94 12.33 -9.71
CA LEU A 130 -18.84 13.35 -9.18
C LEU A 130 -18.31 13.90 -7.86
N ILE A 131 -18.29 15.23 -7.74
CA ILE A 131 -18.16 15.92 -6.45
C ILE A 131 -19.56 15.97 -5.83
N LEU A 132 -19.78 15.19 -4.78
CA LEU A 132 -21.08 15.06 -4.13
C LEU A 132 -21.41 16.32 -3.32
N GLY A 133 -20.50 16.77 -2.47
CA GLY A 133 -20.70 17.93 -1.62
C GLY A 133 -19.48 18.24 -0.78
N GLU A 134 -19.57 19.33 0.00
CA GLU A 134 -18.47 19.78 0.83
C GLU A 134 -18.96 20.31 2.18
N CYS A 135 -18.19 20.02 3.24
CA CYS A 135 -18.24 20.80 4.47
C CYS A 135 -17.34 22.02 4.29
N TYR A 136 -17.79 23.22 4.63
CA TYR A 136 -16.98 24.44 4.49
C TYR A 136 -17.17 25.37 5.68
N ARG A 137 -16.11 26.10 6.05
CA ARG A 137 -16.17 27.16 7.07
C ARG A 137 -16.66 28.46 6.45
N ARG A 138 -17.60 29.13 7.12
CA ARG A 138 -18.01 30.51 6.81
C ARG A 138 -18.33 31.22 8.12
N ASP A 139 -17.70 32.37 8.33
CA ASP A 139 -17.86 33.19 9.54
C ASP A 139 -17.62 32.39 10.85
N GLY A 140 -16.64 31.47 10.82
CA GLY A 140 -16.28 30.61 11.96
C GLY A 140 -17.20 29.41 12.20
N ALA A 141 -18.27 29.26 11.42
CA ALA A 141 -19.19 28.12 11.51
C ALA A 141 -19.04 27.16 10.32
N TRP A 142 -19.18 25.86 10.58
CA TRP A 142 -19.22 24.85 9.53
C TRP A 142 -20.62 24.75 8.91
N LYS A 143 -20.65 24.65 7.59
CA LYS A 143 -21.87 24.43 6.79
C LYS A 143 -21.62 23.30 5.81
N PHE A 144 -22.68 22.64 5.38
CA PHE A 144 -22.65 21.66 4.31
C PHE A 144 -23.24 22.27 3.03
N ARG A 145 -22.62 22.01 1.89
CA ARG A 145 -23.17 22.31 0.56
C ARG A 145 -23.29 21.02 -0.23
N PHE A 146 -24.48 20.75 -0.75
CA PHE A 146 -24.68 19.69 -1.73
C PHE A 146 -24.32 20.24 -3.11
N ILE A 147 -23.41 19.59 -3.83
CA ILE A 147 -22.85 20.09 -5.09
C ILE A 147 -23.39 19.28 -6.27
N ALA A 148 -23.25 17.94 -6.23
CA ALA A 148 -23.63 17.00 -7.29
C ALA A 148 -23.08 17.34 -8.69
N GLN A 149 -21.86 17.86 -8.76
CA GLN A 149 -21.22 18.31 -10.00
C GLN A 149 -20.40 17.17 -10.62
N GLY A 150 -20.62 16.95 -11.92
CA GLY A 150 -19.89 15.95 -12.68
C GLY A 150 -18.46 16.36 -12.92
N PHE A 151 -17.58 15.37 -12.97
CA PHE A 151 -16.17 15.56 -13.25
C PHE A 151 -15.75 14.61 -14.37
N VAL A 152 -15.13 15.18 -15.41
CA VAL A 152 -14.69 14.44 -16.59
C VAL A 152 -13.32 13.82 -16.30
N GLY A 153 -13.15 12.55 -16.66
CA GLY A 153 -11.86 11.86 -16.57
C GLY A 153 -11.64 10.97 -15.33
N GLY A 154 -12.64 10.79 -14.46
CA GLY A 154 -12.57 9.85 -13.33
C GLY A 154 -11.88 10.41 -12.09
N LEU A 155 -11.46 9.53 -11.16
CA LEU A 155 -10.90 9.94 -9.86
C LEU A 155 -9.57 10.66 -9.98
N LYS A 156 -8.75 10.30 -10.98
CA LYS A 156 -7.40 10.83 -11.14
C LYS A 156 -7.42 12.34 -11.41
N PRO A 157 -8.00 12.84 -12.52
CA PRO A 157 -8.05 14.27 -12.75
C PRO A 157 -8.93 15.01 -11.73
N LEU A 158 -9.85 14.33 -11.03
CA LEU A 158 -10.57 14.90 -9.90
C LEU A 158 -9.64 15.15 -8.70
N SER A 159 -8.74 14.22 -8.42
CA SER A 159 -7.78 14.35 -7.32
C SER A 159 -6.70 15.38 -7.67
N GLU A 160 -6.24 15.41 -8.92
CA GLU A 160 -5.34 16.46 -9.45
C GLU A 160 -5.99 17.85 -9.41
N HIS A 161 -7.30 17.93 -9.67
CA HIS A 161 -8.06 19.17 -9.50
C HIS A 161 -7.97 19.71 -8.07
N TYR A 162 -7.91 18.84 -7.07
CA TYR A 162 -7.67 19.20 -5.68
C TYR A 162 -6.19 19.25 -5.28
N GLY A 163 -5.26 19.15 -6.22
CA GLY A 163 -3.82 19.31 -5.98
C GLY A 163 -3.12 18.05 -5.45
N VAL A 164 -3.73 16.87 -5.58
CA VAL A 164 -3.05 15.60 -5.35
C VAL A 164 -2.20 15.27 -6.57
N GLU A 165 -0.90 15.03 -6.38
CA GLU A 165 -0.04 14.55 -7.46
C GLU A 165 -0.28 13.05 -7.65
N ILE A 166 -1.11 12.70 -8.64
CA ILE A 166 -1.27 11.32 -9.07
C ILE A 166 -0.36 11.11 -10.27
N ALA A 167 0.57 10.15 -10.17
CA ALA A 167 1.44 9.79 -11.28
C ALA A 167 0.61 9.46 -12.52
N ASP A 168 1.05 9.96 -13.68
CA ASP A 168 0.27 9.96 -14.91
C ASP A 168 0.09 8.55 -15.48
N ASP A 169 -1.02 7.88 -15.14
CA ASP A 169 -1.45 6.65 -15.81
C ASP A 169 -2.64 6.92 -16.75
N ASN A 170 -2.46 6.55 -18.03
CA ASN A 170 -3.42 6.41 -19.16
C ASN A 170 -3.82 7.62 -20.01
N GLU A 171 -3.40 7.57 -21.28
CA GLU A 171 -4.26 7.84 -22.43
C GLU A 171 -4.71 6.51 -23.08
N GLU A 172 -5.92 6.53 -23.63
CA GLU A 172 -6.74 5.39 -24.02
C GLU A 172 -6.29 4.63 -25.28
N ALA A 173 -6.72 3.36 -25.28
CA ALA A 173 -6.68 2.40 -26.37
C ALA A 173 -7.09 2.95 -27.75
N ALA A 174 -6.10 3.07 -28.62
CA ALA A 174 -6.26 2.84 -30.06
C ALA A 174 -4.95 2.27 -30.62
N GLY A 175 -4.99 1.01 -31.08
CA GLY A 175 -3.88 0.38 -31.81
C GLY A 175 -3.21 -0.77 -31.06
N ILE A 176 -3.59 -1.99 -31.42
CA ILE A 176 -2.75 -3.17 -31.20
C ILE A 176 -1.61 -3.06 -32.22
N GLU A 177 -0.39 -2.77 -31.79
CA GLU A 177 0.89 -3.33 -32.27
C GLU A 177 2.11 -2.64 -31.59
N GLU A 178 3.01 -3.45 -31.02
CA GLU A 178 4.42 -3.22 -30.64
C GLU A 178 4.86 -1.78 -30.29
N THR A 179 5.06 -1.44 -29.01
CA THR A 179 6.32 -1.73 -28.28
C THR A 179 6.13 -1.46 -26.78
N ALA A 180 5.85 -2.49 -25.97
CA ALA A 180 5.92 -2.34 -24.51
C ALA A 180 7.38 -2.55 -24.06
N ALA A 181 8.13 -1.46 -23.98
CA ALA A 181 9.51 -1.48 -23.50
C ALA A 181 9.58 -1.85 -22.02
N ASN A 182 10.66 -2.52 -21.61
CA ASN A 182 11.02 -2.76 -20.21
C ASN A 182 11.00 -1.42 -19.44
N PRO A 183 10.13 -1.26 -18.42
CA PRO A 183 9.98 0.02 -17.70
C PRO A 183 11.22 0.42 -16.89
N LEU A 184 12.20 -0.48 -16.76
CA LEU A 184 13.44 -0.27 -16.03
C LEU A 184 14.67 -0.10 -16.93
N HIS A 185 14.52 -0.23 -18.24
CA HIS A 185 15.66 -0.18 -19.15
C HIS A 185 16.12 1.27 -19.38
N ASN A 186 17.39 1.55 -19.05
CA ASN A 186 17.98 2.90 -19.10
C ASN A 186 17.25 3.97 -18.29
N THR A 187 16.49 3.57 -17.26
CA THR A 187 15.80 4.50 -16.35
C THR A 187 16.45 4.48 -14.97
N ALA A 188 16.45 5.62 -14.29
CA ALA A 188 16.78 5.71 -12.87
C ALA A 188 15.57 5.25 -12.05
N TRP A 189 15.21 3.97 -12.13
CA TRP A 189 13.97 3.43 -11.56
C TRP A 189 13.86 3.51 -10.02
N GLN A 190 14.96 3.87 -9.35
CA GLN A 190 14.96 4.21 -7.91
C GLN A 190 14.50 5.66 -7.65
N GLU A 191 14.34 6.47 -8.70
CA GLU A 191 13.90 7.86 -8.65
C GLU A 191 12.51 8.05 -9.29
N GLU A 192 12.11 7.16 -10.21
CA GLU A 192 10.86 7.21 -10.96
C GLU A 192 9.83 6.16 -10.51
N ASN A 193 8.54 6.52 -10.45
CA ASN A 193 7.47 5.60 -10.06
C ASN A 193 6.86 4.83 -11.25
N SER A 194 7.70 4.20 -12.08
CA SER A 194 7.23 3.58 -13.33
C SER A 194 6.45 2.27 -13.13
N LEU A 195 6.46 1.71 -11.90
CA LEU A 195 5.86 0.41 -11.61
C LEU A 195 4.51 0.46 -10.88
N ALA A 196 4.20 1.55 -10.17
CA ALA A 196 3.02 1.61 -9.29
C ALA A 196 1.72 1.94 -10.01
N ASN A 197 1.44 1.24 -11.12
CA ASN A 197 0.27 1.46 -11.96
C ASN A 197 -0.49 0.16 -12.26
N ALA A 198 -1.75 0.30 -12.66
CA ALA A 198 -2.61 -0.85 -12.95
C ALA A 198 -2.10 -1.70 -14.13
N ALA A 199 -1.54 -1.05 -15.17
CA ALA A 199 -1.03 -1.73 -16.35
C ALA A 199 0.10 -2.72 -16.01
N GLN A 200 1.00 -2.34 -15.11
CA GLN A 200 2.10 -3.17 -14.64
C GLN A 200 1.63 -4.38 -13.82
N HIS A 201 0.45 -4.32 -13.22
CA HIS A 201 -0.14 -5.42 -12.44
C HIS A 201 -1.09 -6.31 -13.27
N GLN A 202 -1.57 -5.81 -14.42
CA GLN A 202 -2.57 -6.51 -15.24
C GLN A 202 -2.16 -7.93 -15.66
N PRO A 203 -0.90 -8.21 -16.08
CA PRO A 203 -0.52 -9.58 -16.44
C PRO A 203 -0.64 -10.57 -15.27
N LEU A 204 -0.36 -10.13 -14.03
CA LEU A 204 -0.58 -10.94 -12.83
C LEU A 204 -2.08 -11.11 -12.56
N ALA A 205 -2.88 -10.05 -12.69
CA ALA A 205 -4.33 -10.11 -12.54
C ALA A 205 -4.96 -11.12 -13.51
N ASP A 206 -4.56 -11.09 -14.78
CA ASP A 206 -5.00 -12.03 -15.82
C ASP A 206 -4.60 -13.47 -15.50
N TRP A 207 -3.40 -13.67 -14.95
CA TRP A 207 -2.92 -15.00 -14.55
C TRP A 207 -3.78 -15.59 -13.43
N PHE A 208 -4.11 -14.81 -12.40
CA PHE A 208 -5.02 -15.23 -11.32
C PHE A 208 -6.44 -15.47 -11.84
N ALA A 209 -6.96 -14.57 -12.69
CA ALA A 209 -8.31 -14.67 -13.24
C ALA A 209 -8.50 -15.95 -14.07
N ARG A 210 -7.51 -16.35 -14.89
CA ARG A 210 -7.54 -17.63 -15.63
C ARG A 210 -7.67 -18.84 -14.72
N LYS A 211 -7.17 -18.75 -13.49
CA LYS A 211 -7.28 -19.79 -12.45
C LYS A 211 -8.51 -19.63 -11.54
N GLN A 212 -9.43 -18.70 -11.88
CA GLN A 212 -10.62 -18.38 -11.06
C GLN A 212 -10.26 -17.90 -9.64
N ILE A 213 -9.14 -17.20 -9.52
CA ILE A 213 -8.68 -16.59 -8.27
C ILE A 213 -8.89 -15.08 -8.39
N ARG A 214 -9.57 -14.48 -7.41
CA ARG A 214 -9.72 -13.03 -7.33
C ARG A 214 -8.49 -12.45 -6.66
N ALA A 215 -7.71 -11.64 -7.38
CA ALA A 215 -6.56 -10.95 -6.83
C ALA A 215 -6.86 -9.46 -6.61
N ARG A 216 -6.36 -8.91 -5.50
CA ARG A 216 -6.40 -7.48 -5.17
C ARG A 216 -4.97 -7.00 -4.95
N PHE A 217 -4.61 -5.93 -5.63
CA PHE A 217 -3.27 -5.36 -5.63
C PHE A 217 -3.26 -4.02 -4.93
N ASN A 218 -2.19 -3.75 -4.19
CA ASN A 218 -1.83 -2.40 -3.79
C ASN A 218 -0.73 -1.92 -4.76
N HIS A 219 -1.08 -1.15 -5.79
CA HIS A 219 -0.11 -0.76 -6.82
C HIS A 219 1.05 0.07 -6.23
N ALA A 220 0.80 0.88 -5.21
CA ALA A 220 1.86 1.63 -4.52
C ALA A 220 2.87 0.73 -3.77
N ALA A 221 2.56 -0.55 -3.55
CA ALA A 221 3.48 -1.45 -2.86
C ALA A 221 4.72 -1.80 -3.71
N VAL A 222 4.73 -1.55 -5.02
CA VAL A 222 5.92 -1.71 -5.86
C VAL A 222 6.66 -0.39 -6.11
N ASP A 223 6.22 0.72 -5.49
CA ASP A 223 7.02 1.93 -5.43
C ASP A 223 8.23 1.66 -4.52
N MET A 224 9.40 1.59 -5.14
CA MET A 224 10.66 1.27 -4.47
C MET A 224 11.48 2.52 -4.14
N ARG A 225 10.93 3.73 -4.30
CA ARG A 225 11.67 4.99 -4.03
C ARG A 225 11.84 5.24 -2.53
N GLY A 226 12.83 6.07 -2.18
CA GLY A 226 13.09 6.53 -0.81
C GLY A 226 14.02 5.61 -0.03
N TYR A 227 14.14 5.78 1.29
CA TYR A 227 15.19 5.10 2.07
C TYR A 227 14.98 3.60 2.33
N TYR A 228 13.85 3.03 1.92
CA TYR A 228 13.52 1.64 2.23
C TYR A 228 14.18 0.62 1.30
N ASP A 229 14.44 0.95 0.04
CA ASP A 229 15.09 0.03 -0.90
C ASP A 229 16.58 -0.14 -0.57
N GLU A 230 17.30 0.95 -0.34
CA GLU A 230 18.70 0.96 0.08
C GLU A 230 18.87 0.24 1.42
N ALA A 231 17.98 0.55 2.38
CA ALA A 231 17.98 -0.14 3.66
C ALA A 231 17.68 -1.63 3.49
N ALA A 232 16.73 -2.03 2.64
CA ALA A 232 16.42 -3.44 2.42
C ALA A 232 17.59 -4.18 1.76
N ALA A 233 18.26 -3.56 0.78
CA ALA A 233 19.48 -4.09 0.16
C ALA A 233 20.60 -4.27 1.18
N LEU A 234 20.80 -3.29 2.07
CA LEU A 234 21.76 -3.37 3.18
C LEU A 234 21.40 -4.50 4.15
N LEU A 235 20.14 -4.57 4.60
CA LEU A 235 19.68 -5.58 5.55
C LEU A 235 19.77 -7.01 4.97
N GLY A 236 19.45 -7.21 3.69
CA GLY A 236 19.53 -8.51 3.05
C GLY A 236 20.95 -8.97 2.75
N SER A 237 21.83 -8.07 2.31
CA SER A 237 23.25 -8.40 2.06
C SER A 237 24.02 -8.72 3.36
N GLU A 238 23.66 -8.06 4.46
CA GLU A 238 24.30 -8.22 5.78
C GLU A 238 23.46 -9.09 6.75
N HIS A 239 22.46 -9.83 6.24
CA HIS A 239 21.45 -10.51 7.08
C HIS A 239 22.07 -11.47 8.10
N VAL A 240 23.16 -12.16 7.77
CA VAL A 240 23.87 -13.09 8.68
C VAL A 240 24.42 -12.33 9.88
N LEU A 241 25.10 -11.21 9.65
CA LEU A 241 25.66 -10.36 10.70
C LEU A 241 24.54 -9.70 11.53
N LEU A 242 23.47 -9.28 10.86
CA LEU A 242 22.36 -8.54 11.46
C LEU A 242 21.31 -9.42 12.14
N ASN A 243 21.34 -10.74 11.99
CA ASN A 243 20.30 -11.64 12.46
C ASN A 243 19.92 -11.41 13.94
N ASN A 244 20.91 -11.32 14.83
CA ASN A 244 20.66 -11.06 16.26
C ASN A 244 20.04 -9.67 16.50
N LEU A 245 20.53 -8.63 15.80
CA LEU A 245 20.00 -7.27 15.93
C LEU A 245 18.54 -7.21 15.43
N LEU A 246 18.25 -7.76 14.25
CA LEU A 246 16.92 -7.79 13.67
C LEU A 246 15.93 -8.56 14.55
N ASN A 247 16.35 -9.68 15.14
CA ASN A 247 15.54 -10.42 16.10
C ASN A 247 15.22 -9.59 17.35
N GLN A 248 16.18 -8.84 17.88
CA GLN A 248 15.95 -7.94 19.03
C GLN A 248 15.03 -6.77 18.66
N ILE A 249 15.18 -6.18 17.48
CA ILE A 249 14.29 -5.11 16.98
C ILE A 249 12.86 -5.64 16.87
N ASN A 250 12.68 -6.80 16.23
CA ASN A 250 11.36 -7.39 16.06
C ASN A 250 10.72 -7.76 17.41
N TRP A 251 11.50 -8.34 18.33
CA TRP A 251 11.06 -8.61 19.70
C TRP A 251 10.63 -7.32 20.42
N ALA A 252 11.42 -6.25 20.33
CA ALA A 252 11.12 -4.96 20.96
C ALA A 252 9.81 -4.37 20.43
N TYR A 253 9.59 -4.33 19.11
CA TYR A 253 8.33 -3.85 18.54
C TYR A 253 7.12 -4.70 18.98
N ARG A 254 7.23 -6.03 19.00
CA ARG A 254 6.14 -6.92 19.46
C ARG A 254 5.75 -6.66 20.92
N HIS A 255 6.72 -6.35 21.76
CA HIS A 255 6.51 -6.10 23.19
C HIS A 255 6.36 -4.61 23.53
N ARG A 256 6.22 -3.75 22.51
CA ARG A 256 6.03 -2.30 22.66
C ARG A 256 7.17 -1.61 23.42
N HIS A 257 8.39 -2.13 23.30
CA HIS A 257 9.59 -1.42 23.73
C HIS A 257 10.05 -0.44 22.66
N ASP A 258 10.56 0.71 23.10
CA ASP A 258 11.03 1.81 22.26
C ASP A 258 12.56 1.82 22.08
N GLY A 259 13.26 0.80 22.59
CA GLY A 259 14.70 0.69 22.49
C GLY A 259 15.23 -0.70 22.86
N LEU A 260 16.49 -0.92 22.55
CA LEU A 260 17.20 -2.17 22.83
C LEU A 260 18.70 -1.92 23.10
N ARG A 261 19.36 -2.95 23.62
CA ARG A 261 20.78 -2.95 23.92
C ARG A 261 21.47 -4.14 23.26
N LEU A 262 22.25 -3.88 22.21
CA LEU A 262 23.07 -4.89 21.56
C LEU A 262 24.41 -5.02 22.29
N ASN A 263 24.75 -6.26 22.68
CA ASN A 263 26.05 -6.60 23.24
C ASN A 263 27.03 -6.93 22.10
N LEU A 264 28.12 -6.18 21.98
CA LEU A 264 29.11 -6.36 20.92
C LEU A 264 30.25 -7.31 21.30
N LYS A 265 30.36 -7.75 22.57
CA LYS A 265 31.43 -8.68 23.01
C LYS A 265 31.53 -9.99 22.22
N PRO A 266 30.41 -10.62 21.77
CA PRO A 266 30.48 -11.86 21.01
C PRO A 266 31.00 -11.70 19.57
N TYR A 267 31.04 -10.47 19.05
CA TYR A 267 31.39 -10.20 17.65
C TYR A 267 32.89 -9.93 17.51
N ALA A 268 33.47 -10.31 16.38
CA ALA A 268 34.82 -9.90 16.02
C ALA A 268 34.92 -8.36 15.91
N ALA A 269 36.13 -7.83 16.00
CA ALA A 269 36.35 -6.38 15.94
C ALA A 269 35.86 -5.76 14.60
N ALA A 270 36.05 -6.47 13.49
CA ALA A 270 35.58 -6.05 12.17
C ALA A 270 34.03 -6.06 12.08
N GLU A 271 33.39 -7.10 12.59
CA GLU A 271 31.93 -7.24 12.65
C GLU A 271 31.30 -6.16 13.54
N SER A 272 31.88 -5.90 14.71
CA SER A 272 31.46 -4.82 15.61
C SER A 272 31.53 -3.45 14.92
N LYS A 273 32.61 -3.19 14.16
CA LYS A 273 32.76 -1.96 13.38
C LYS A 273 31.70 -1.87 12.27
N ARG A 274 31.39 -2.98 11.59
CA ARG A 274 30.36 -3.02 10.54
C ARG A 274 28.95 -2.82 11.12
N LEU A 275 28.61 -3.45 12.24
CA LEU A 275 27.34 -3.24 12.95
C LEU A 275 27.13 -1.77 13.34
N LEU A 276 28.17 -1.10 13.86
CA LEU A 276 28.11 0.32 14.19
C LEU A 276 27.88 1.20 12.95
N ALA A 277 28.52 0.86 11.83
CA ALA A 277 28.31 1.57 10.57
C ALA A 277 26.89 1.39 10.03
N ILE A 278 26.36 0.15 10.03
CA ILE A 278 24.99 -0.14 9.60
C ILE A 278 23.97 0.59 10.47
N VAL A 279 24.14 0.60 11.79
CA VAL A 279 23.22 1.32 12.70
C VAL A 279 23.25 2.83 12.45
N ARG A 280 24.40 3.39 12.08
CA ARG A 280 24.49 4.78 11.63
C ARG A 280 23.76 4.99 10.30
N GLU A 281 23.96 4.13 9.32
CA GLU A 281 23.26 4.19 8.02
C GLU A 281 21.72 4.14 8.22
N LEU A 282 21.23 3.25 9.09
CA LEU A 282 19.81 3.16 9.45
C LEU A 282 19.31 4.39 10.22
N TYR A 283 20.16 5.05 11.01
CA TYR A 283 19.82 6.31 11.67
C TYR A 283 19.73 7.47 10.66
N ASP A 284 20.69 7.57 9.74
CA ASP A 284 20.71 8.59 8.68
C ASP A 284 19.50 8.44 7.74
N ALA A 285 19.06 7.20 7.51
CA ALA A 285 17.82 6.85 6.81
C ALA A 285 16.53 7.07 7.63
N THR A 286 16.62 7.61 8.85
CA THR A 286 15.50 7.85 9.80
C THR A 286 14.78 6.59 10.31
N LEU A 287 15.33 5.40 10.05
CA LEU A 287 14.79 4.10 10.46
C LEU A 287 15.10 3.76 11.92
N ILE A 288 16.16 4.36 12.47
CA ILE A 288 16.51 4.33 13.89
C ILE A 288 16.38 5.75 14.44
N ALA A 289 15.72 5.92 15.58
CA ALA A 289 15.48 7.24 16.15
C ALA A 289 16.75 7.84 16.76
N ARG A 290 17.52 7.04 17.51
CA ARG A 290 18.82 7.42 18.11
C ARG A 290 19.67 6.19 18.35
N TYR A 291 20.99 6.37 18.45
CA TYR A 291 21.88 5.34 18.96
C TYR A 291 23.03 5.93 19.79
N HIS A 292 23.59 5.12 20.69
CA HIS A 292 24.76 5.46 21.50
C HIS A 292 25.66 4.24 21.69
N TYR A 293 26.95 4.38 21.39
CA TYR A 293 27.93 3.32 21.61
C TYR A 293 28.73 3.56 22.90
N ASP A 294 28.53 2.69 23.89
CA ASP A 294 29.33 2.63 25.11
C ASP A 294 30.56 1.74 24.87
N LYS A 295 31.69 2.39 24.61
CA LYS A 295 32.98 1.73 24.35
C LYS A 295 33.48 0.91 25.55
N ALA A 296 33.26 1.38 26.78
CA ALA A 296 33.73 0.68 27.98
C ALA A 296 32.95 -0.61 28.22
N LYS A 297 31.64 -0.60 27.91
CA LYS A 297 30.77 -1.77 28.08
C LYS A 297 30.63 -2.62 26.82
N HIS A 298 31.29 -2.26 25.72
CA HIS A 298 31.15 -2.90 24.41
C HIS A 298 29.68 -3.07 24.01
N SER A 299 28.90 -2.00 24.11
CA SER A 299 27.45 -2.11 23.92
C SER A 299 26.86 -0.94 23.16
N LEU A 300 25.95 -1.26 22.26
CA LEU A 300 25.24 -0.31 21.42
C LEU A 300 23.80 -0.20 21.91
N HIS A 301 23.42 1.00 22.35
CA HIS A 301 22.05 1.33 22.75
C HIS A 301 21.36 1.93 21.56
N ILE A 302 20.17 1.43 21.22
CA ILE A 302 19.42 1.83 20.04
C ILE A 302 18.02 2.21 20.49
N GLN A 303 17.59 3.43 20.17
CA GLN A 303 16.21 3.87 20.30
C GLN A 303 15.51 3.68 18.96
N LEU A 304 14.40 2.94 18.97
CA LEU A 304 13.66 2.54 17.78
C LEU A 304 12.74 3.67 17.31
N GLN A 305 12.47 3.69 16.00
CA GLN A 305 11.54 4.61 15.39
C GLN A 305 10.11 4.07 15.54
N ASN A 306 9.20 4.91 16.03
CA ASN A 306 7.83 4.50 16.35
C ASN A 306 6.84 4.72 15.20
N ALA A 307 7.21 5.42 14.14
CA ALA A 307 6.37 5.58 12.95
C ALA A 307 5.93 4.21 12.40
N GLN A 308 4.62 4.03 12.20
CA GLN A 308 4.05 2.74 11.80
C GLN A 308 4.70 2.13 10.55
N PRO A 309 5.00 2.89 9.47
CA PRO A 309 5.68 2.35 8.29
C PRO A 309 7.06 1.77 8.62
N VAL A 310 7.84 2.44 9.47
CA VAL A 310 9.16 1.97 9.89
C VAL A 310 9.08 0.71 10.76
N ARG A 311 8.08 0.63 11.65
CA ARG A 311 7.83 -0.60 12.42
C ARG A 311 7.44 -1.77 11.53
N GLN A 312 6.63 -1.54 10.50
CA GLN A 312 6.25 -2.59 9.54
C GLN A 312 7.46 -3.06 8.72
N PHE A 313 8.28 -2.12 8.26
CA PHE A 313 9.51 -2.40 7.52
C PHE A 313 10.52 -3.20 8.36
N LEU A 314 10.99 -2.64 9.49
CA LEU A 314 11.98 -3.29 10.35
C LEU A 314 11.41 -4.52 11.11
N GLY A 315 10.09 -4.61 11.26
CA GLY A 315 9.39 -5.75 11.85
C GLY A 315 9.35 -7.00 10.97
N GLY A 316 9.80 -6.90 9.72
CA GLY A 316 9.93 -8.03 8.80
C GLY A 316 9.68 -7.70 7.34
N GLY A 317 8.97 -6.59 7.05
CA GLY A 317 8.63 -6.19 5.69
C GLY A 317 9.83 -5.88 4.81
N TRP A 318 10.98 -5.52 5.40
CA TRP A 318 12.23 -5.29 4.66
C TRP A 318 12.65 -6.49 3.79
N LEU A 319 12.27 -7.72 4.17
CA LEU A 319 12.61 -8.92 3.42
C LEU A 319 11.84 -9.02 2.10
N GLU A 320 10.61 -8.51 2.06
CA GLU A 320 9.81 -8.39 0.84
C GLU A 320 10.38 -7.33 -0.10
N TRP A 321 10.80 -6.19 0.47
CA TRP A 321 11.50 -5.13 -0.26
C TRP A 321 12.81 -5.67 -0.86
N TYR A 322 13.59 -6.41 -0.08
CA TYR A 322 14.83 -7.04 -0.55
C TYR A 322 14.56 -8.04 -1.68
N ALA A 323 13.53 -8.87 -1.52
CA ALA A 323 13.18 -9.88 -2.51
C ALA A 323 12.78 -9.26 -3.84
N LEU A 324 11.84 -8.31 -3.83
CA LEU A 324 11.42 -7.61 -5.04
C LEU A 324 12.57 -6.78 -5.63
N GLY A 325 13.27 -6.00 -4.82
CA GLY A 325 14.39 -5.16 -5.26
C GLY A 325 15.51 -5.95 -5.93
N SER A 326 15.79 -7.17 -5.46
CA SER A 326 16.74 -8.09 -6.11
C SER A 326 16.32 -8.49 -7.52
N LEU A 327 15.02 -8.74 -7.74
CA LEU A 327 14.48 -9.07 -9.06
C LEU A 327 14.41 -7.85 -9.98
N LEU A 328 14.05 -6.68 -9.46
CA LEU A 328 14.00 -5.42 -10.21
C LEU A 328 15.40 -4.97 -10.63
N SER A 329 16.40 -5.09 -9.76
CA SER A 329 17.80 -4.83 -10.09
C SER A 329 18.28 -5.69 -11.26
N GLU A 330 17.83 -6.95 -11.34
CA GLU A 330 18.14 -7.82 -12.45
C GLU A 330 17.34 -7.48 -13.72
N ALA A 331 16.07 -7.12 -13.57
CA ALA A 331 15.23 -6.66 -14.67
C ALA A 331 15.75 -5.37 -15.33
N ALA A 332 16.30 -4.44 -14.55
CA ALA A 332 16.90 -3.20 -15.04
C ALA A 332 18.16 -3.43 -15.89
N LYS A 333 18.89 -4.52 -15.66
CA LYS A 333 20.06 -4.91 -16.47
C LYS A 333 19.68 -5.55 -17.81
N ARG A 334 18.41 -5.93 -17.98
CA ARG A 334 17.93 -6.59 -19.20
C ARG A 334 17.57 -5.56 -20.27
N GLY A 335 17.46 -6.04 -21.51
CA GLY A 335 17.13 -5.20 -22.66
C GLY A 335 15.74 -4.58 -22.57
N ALA A 336 15.47 -3.65 -23.50
CA ALA A 336 14.18 -3.00 -23.66
C ALA A 336 13.05 -3.99 -23.99
N ASP A 337 13.36 -5.19 -24.45
CA ASP A 337 12.41 -6.25 -24.78
C ASP A 337 11.98 -7.12 -23.57
N TYR A 338 12.69 -7.00 -22.45
CA TYR A 338 12.37 -7.78 -21.26
C TYR A 338 11.15 -7.21 -20.52
N ARG A 339 10.03 -7.91 -20.64
CA ARG A 339 8.77 -7.51 -20.01
C ARG A 339 8.46 -8.36 -18.79
N PHE A 340 7.95 -7.71 -17.75
CA PHE A 340 7.51 -8.39 -16.53
C PHE A 340 6.35 -7.63 -15.87
N ALA A 341 5.63 -8.33 -14.99
CA ALA A 341 4.71 -7.76 -14.01
C ALA A 341 5.21 -8.11 -12.60
N CYS A 342 4.94 -7.26 -11.62
CA CYS A 342 5.35 -7.52 -10.24
C CYS A 342 4.35 -6.92 -9.25
N ALA A 343 4.32 -7.47 -8.04
CA ALA A 343 3.50 -6.98 -6.95
C ALA A 343 4.07 -7.41 -5.59
N ARG A 344 3.75 -6.66 -4.53
CA ARG A 344 3.93 -7.09 -3.13
C ARG A 344 2.60 -7.12 -2.39
N GLY A 345 2.47 -8.00 -1.41
CA GLY A 345 1.27 -8.11 -0.56
C GLY A 345 -0.01 -8.39 -1.34
N VAL A 346 0.05 -9.27 -2.34
CA VAL A 346 -1.10 -9.59 -3.20
C VAL A 346 -2.13 -10.36 -2.39
N ARG A 347 -3.33 -9.81 -2.22
CA ARG A 347 -4.43 -10.50 -1.55
C ARG A 347 -5.21 -11.31 -2.55
N ILE A 348 -5.26 -12.62 -2.36
CA ILE A 348 -5.98 -13.55 -3.23
C ILE A 348 -7.14 -14.21 -2.49
N GLU A 349 -8.23 -14.43 -3.23
CA GLU A 349 -9.42 -15.11 -2.76
C GLU A 349 -9.81 -16.21 -3.75
N PHE A 350 -9.92 -17.43 -3.27
CA PHE A 350 -10.36 -18.59 -4.05
C PHE A 350 -11.89 -18.69 -4.07
N ALA A 351 -12.43 -19.46 -5.02
CA ALA A 351 -13.88 -19.65 -5.17
C ALA A 351 -14.59 -20.20 -3.91
N ASN A 352 -13.87 -20.91 -3.03
CA ASN A 352 -14.39 -21.41 -1.76
C ASN A 352 -14.37 -20.37 -0.63
N GLY A 353 -13.95 -19.13 -0.90
CA GLY A 353 -13.85 -18.04 0.07
C GLY A 353 -12.53 -17.99 0.85
N ASP A 354 -11.61 -18.94 0.63
CA ASP A 354 -10.31 -18.93 1.29
C ASP A 354 -9.48 -17.74 0.82
N LYS A 355 -8.91 -17.01 1.79
CA LYS A 355 -8.11 -15.81 1.57
C LYS A 355 -6.66 -16.05 1.97
N HIS A 356 -5.76 -15.62 1.10
CA HIS A 356 -4.33 -15.66 1.35
C HIS A 356 -3.70 -14.34 0.91
N GLU A 357 -2.55 -14.03 1.50
CA GLU A 357 -1.69 -12.93 1.06
C GLU A 357 -0.40 -13.56 0.52
N LEU A 358 0.08 -13.07 -0.63
CA LEU A 358 1.35 -13.46 -1.22
C LEU A 358 2.33 -12.29 -1.08
N ASP A 359 3.44 -12.53 -0.39
CA ASP A 359 4.36 -11.46 0.02
C ASP A 359 4.99 -10.76 -1.21
N VAL A 360 5.54 -11.53 -2.17
CA VAL A 360 6.03 -11.01 -3.46
C VAL A 360 5.57 -11.92 -4.60
N ALA A 361 5.06 -11.31 -5.68
CA ALA A 361 4.75 -11.98 -6.94
C ALA A 361 5.51 -11.29 -8.07
N TYR A 362 6.19 -12.06 -8.91
CA TYR A 362 6.95 -11.56 -10.05
C TYR A 362 6.71 -12.46 -11.26
N LEU A 363 6.32 -11.88 -12.39
CA LEU A 363 5.95 -12.61 -13.61
C LEU A 363 6.73 -12.05 -14.80
N PRO A 364 7.81 -12.69 -15.24
CA PRO A 364 8.32 -12.45 -16.59
C PRO A 364 7.24 -12.84 -17.60
N LEU A 365 6.91 -11.95 -18.53
CA LEU A 365 5.80 -12.18 -19.47
C LEU A 365 6.10 -13.41 -20.35
N GLY A 366 5.11 -14.30 -20.50
CA GLY A 366 5.24 -15.56 -21.22
C GLY A 366 5.87 -16.70 -20.41
N LYS A 367 6.23 -16.48 -19.15
CA LYS A 367 6.75 -17.49 -18.23
C LYS A 367 5.77 -17.77 -17.08
N THR A 368 6.14 -18.71 -16.22
CA THR A 368 5.43 -19.00 -14.96
C THR A 368 5.81 -17.94 -13.91
N PRO A 369 4.86 -17.43 -13.10
CA PRO A 369 5.18 -16.45 -12.08
C PRO A 369 5.99 -17.07 -10.93
N LEU A 370 6.89 -16.29 -10.37
CA LEU A 370 7.59 -16.53 -9.12
C LEU A 370 6.76 -15.95 -7.97
N ILE A 371 6.47 -16.78 -6.98
CA ILE A 371 5.88 -16.37 -5.71
C ILE A 371 6.93 -16.56 -4.62
N ILE A 372 7.19 -15.53 -3.82
CA ILE A 372 8.18 -15.55 -2.75
C ILE A 372 7.48 -15.17 -1.45
N GLU A 373 7.43 -16.12 -0.53
CA GLU A 373 6.95 -15.96 0.84
C GLU A 373 8.14 -15.60 1.73
N CYS A 374 8.14 -14.41 2.30
CA CYS A 374 9.24 -13.83 3.06
C CYS A 374 9.06 -14.08 4.55
N LYS A 375 9.99 -14.83 5.18
CA LYS A 375 9.92 -15.21 6.59
C LYS A 375 11.16 -14.74 7.35
N SER A 376 10.96 -13.69 8.15
CA SER A 376 11.96 -13.12 9.07
C SER A 376 11.82 -13.63 10.52
N GLY A 377 10.98 -14.65 10.74
CA GLY A 377 10.72 -15.27 12.04
C GLY A 377 10.18 -16.70 11.88
N GLU A 378 9.72 -17.32 12.97
CA GLU A 378 9.28 -18.73 12.96
C GLU A 378 8.09 -18.97 12.01
N TYR A 379 8.24 -19.93 11.09
CA TYR A 379 7.28 -20.22 10.02
C TYR A 379 6.94 -21.72 9.91
N ARG A 380 7.58 -22.61 10.67
CA ARG A 380 7.48 -24.07 10.47
C ARG A 380 6.07 -24.61 10.71
N ARG A 381 5.26 -23.91 11.50
CA ARG A 381 3.85 -24.24 11.76
C ARG A 381 2.95 -24.06 10.54
N ASP A 382 3.38 -23.23 9.58
CA ASP A 382 2.61 -22.87 8.39
C ASP A 382 3.08 -23.62 7.13
N LEU A 383 3.98 -24.60 7.24
CA LEU A 383 4.51 -25.31 6.07
C LEU A 383 3.44 -25.99 5.23
N ASP A 384 2.46 -26.64 5.89
CA ASP A 384 1.34 -27.27 5.20
C ASP A 384 0.46 -26.24 4.47
N LYS A 385 0.29 -25.04 5.06
CA LYS A 385 -0.42 -23.93 4.40
C LYS A 385 0.30 -23.54 3.10
N TYR A 386 1.62 -23.35 3.14
CA TYR A 386 2.39 -22.96 1.95
C TYR A 386 2.41 -24.06 0.89
N LEU A 387 2.58 -25.32 1.29
CA LEU A 387 2.53 -26.46 0.37
C LEU A 387 1.16 -26.56 -0.31
N ASN A 388 0.08 -26.41 0.44
CA ASN A 388 -1.28 -26.42 -0.10
C ASN A 388 -1.51 -25.22 -1.04
N LEU A 389 -1.03 -24.04 -0.66
CA LEU A 389 -1.17 -22.84 -1.48
C LEU A 389 -0.43 -22.97 -2.82
N ARG A 390 0.82 -23.44 -2.80
CA ARG A 390 1.59 -23.77 -4.02
C ARG A 390 0.81 -24.73 -4.94
N LYS A 391 0.25 -25.81 -4.38
CA LYS A 391 -0.52 -26.79 -5.14
C LYS A 391 -1.80 -26.18 -5.74
N ARG A 392 -2.52 -25.34 -4.99
CA ARG A 392 -3.72 -24.65 -5.47
C ARG A 392 -3.44 -23.62 -6.56
N LEU A 393 -2.30 -22.94 -6.47
CA LEU A 393 -1.80 -22.04 -7.51
C LEU A 393 -1.27 -22.81 -8.73
N ASP A 394 -1.06 -24.12 -8.60
CA ASP A 394 -0.53 -25.01 -9.63
C ASP A 394 0.84 -24.50 -10.12
N LEU A 395 1.73 -24.26 -9.15
CA LEU A 395 3.10 -23.81 -9.38
C LEU A 395 4.10 -24.94 -9.10
N PRO A 396 5.15 -25.09 -9.92
CA PRO A 396 6.25 -26.01 -9.60
C PRO A 396 7.01 -25.51 -8.36
N PRO A 397 7.68 -26.40 -7.59
CA PRO A 397 8.46 -26.01 -6.41
C PRO A 397 9.46 -24.88 -6.68
N SER A 398 10.12 -24.89 -7.84
CA SER A 398 11.08 -23.87 -8.24
C SER A 398 10.51 -22.44 -8.35
N HIS A 399 9.19 -22.28 -8.42
CA HIS A 399 8.50 -21.00 -8.60
C HIS A 399 7.69 -20.57 -7.36
N TYR A 400 7.73 -21.35 -6.27
CA TYR A 400 7.11 -20.98 -5.00
C TYR A 400 8.16 -21.11 -3.88
N LEU A 401 8.75 -19.97 -3.52
CA LEU A 401 9.90 -19.88 -2.65
C LEU A 401 9.48 -19.49 -1.24
N ILE A 402 10.10 -20.11 -0.25
CA ILE A 402 10.15 -19.60 1.12
C ILE A 402 11.52 -18.94 1.31
N LEU A 403 11.55 -17.62 1.33
CA LEU A 403 12.74 -16.84 1.62
C LEU A 403 12.87 -16.67 3.13
N ALA A 404 13.87 -17.28 3.74
CA ALA A 404 14.03 -17.29 5.20
C ALA A 404 15.41 -16.81 5.65
N THR A 405 15.46 -15.98 6.69
CA THR A 405 16.70 -15.37 7.19
C THR A 405 17.39 -16.20 8.29
N ASP A 406 16.69 -17.16 8.89
CA ASP A 406 17.16 -18.00 10.00
C ASP A 406 17.68 -19.37 9.55
N LEU A 407 18.01 -19.52 8.26
CA LEU A 407 18.51 -20.77 7.68
C LEU A 407 19.98 -20.68 7.26
N SER A 408 20.71 -21.76 7.50
CA SER A 408 21.92 -22.07 6.72
C SER A 408 21.55 -22.66 5.35
N HIS A 409 22.49 -22.62 4.40
CA HIS A 409 22.30 -23.24 3.07
C HIS A 409 22.00 -24.74 3.18
N ALA A 410 22.65 -25.46 4.09
CA ALA A 410 22.40 -26.88 4.31
C ALA A 410 20.97 -27.14 4.80
N GLN A 411 20.48 -26.35 5.76
CA GLN A 411 19.10 -26.46 6.25
C GLN A 411 18.09 -26.13 5.17
N ALA A 412 18.32 -25.08 4.38
CA ALA A 412 17.46 -24.72 3.25
C ALA A 412 17.36 -25.87 2.23
N ASN A 413 18.47 -26.50 1.88
CA ASN A 413 18.49 -27.67 1.00
C ASN A 413 17.73 -28.87 1.59
N SER A 414 17.96 -29.19 2.86
CA SER A 414 17.28 -30.31 3.53
C SER A 414 15.77 -30.08 3.64
N LEU A 415 15.34 -28.87 4.01
CA LEU A 415 13.91 -28.52 4.06
C LEU A 415 13.28 -28.59 2.67
N SER A 416 14.00 -28.16 1.63
CA SER A 416 13.50 -28.19 0.26
C SER A 416 13.25 -29.62 -0.24
N ALA A 417 14.19 -30.53 0.06
CA ALA A 417 14.04 -31.94 -0.26
C ALA A 417 12.87 -32.61 0.48
N MET A 418 12.60 -32.17 1.71
CA MET A 418 11.59 -32.77 2.58
C MET A 418 10.16 -32.29 2.29
N TYR A 419 9.96 -31.00 2.00
CA TYR A 419 8.62 -30.39 2.00
C TYR A 419 8.02 -30.09 0.61
N GLN A 420 8.66 -30.48 -0.50
CA GLN A 420 8.24 -30.11 -1.87
C GLN A 420 7.94 -28.59 -2.02
N LEU A 421 8.69 -27.80 -1.28
CA LEU A 421 8.76 -26.34 -1.29
C LEU A 421 10.22 -25.99 -1.54
N THR A 422 10.52 -24.82 -2.10
CA THR A 422 11.90 -24.38 -2.25
C THR A 422 12.22 -23.34 -1.18
N PHE A 423 13.21 -23.62 -0.33
CA PHE A 423 13.71 -22.70 0.68
C PHE A 423 15.00 -22.05 0.18
N VAL A 424 15.09 -20.74 0.33
CA VAL A 424 16.28 -19.96 -0.03
C VAL A 424 16.62 -18.98 1.09
N THR A 425 17.92 -18.73 1.25
CA THR A 425 18.43 -17.61 2.06
C THR A 425 18.54 -16.35 1.20
N PRO A 426 18.59 -15.14 1.78
CA PRO A 426 18.73 -13.89 1.02
C PRO A 426 19.84 -13.92 -0.03
N ASP A 427 21.02 -14.41 0.32
CA ASP A 427 22.18 -14.50 -0.60
C ASP A 427 22.01 -15.55 -1.72
N ARG A 428 21.06 -16.48 -1.58
CA ARG A 428 20.74 -17.52 -2.57
C ARG A 428 19.48 -17.24 -3.37
N LEU A 429 18.72 -16.20 -3.03
CA LEU A 429 17.49 -15.84 -3.71
C LEU A 429 17.73 -15.56 -5.20
N LEU A 430 18.59 -14.58 -5.51
CA LEU A 430 18.83 -14.18 -6.89
C LEU A 430 19.48 -15.30 -7.72
N PRO A 431 20.52 -16.02 -7.24
CA PRO A 431 21.04 -17.19 -7.94
C PRO A 431 19.99 -18.25 -8.30
N HIS A 432 18.98 -18.47 -7.45
CA HIS A 432 17.88 -19.38 -7.73
C HIS A 432 16.92 -18.82 -8.81
N CYS A 433 16.62 -17.53 -8.76
CA CYS A 433 15.65 -16.90 -9.67
C CYS A 433 16.21 -16.64 -11.08
N LEU A 434 17.50 -16.36 -11.23
CA LEU A 434 18.14 -16.04 -12.52
C LEU A 434 17.76 -16.95 -13.71
N PRO A 435 17.80 -18.29 -13.60
CA PRO A 435 17.40 -19.16 -14.72
C PRO A 435 15.90 -19.13 -15.05
N LEU A 436 15.07 -18.56 -14.16
CA LEU A 436 13.62 -18.48 -14.31
C LEU A 436 13.18 -17.14 -14.90
N LEU A 437 13.98 -16.09 -14.72
CA LEU A 437 13.73 -14.74 -15.20
C LEU A 437 13.87 -14.62 -16.71
#